data_AF-A0A8T1DD16-F1
#
_entry.id   AF-A0A8T1DD16-F1
#
_cell.length_a   1.000
_cell.length_b   1.000
_cell.length_c   1.000
_cell.angle_alpha   90.00
_cell.angle_beta   90.00
_cell.angle_gamma   90.00
#
_symmetry.space_group_name_H-M   'P 1'
#
loop_
_entity.id
_entity.type
_entity.pdbx_description
1 polymer ?
#
loop_
_entity_poly.entity_id
_entity_poly.type
_entity_poly.pdbx_seq_one_letter_code
_entity_poly.pdbx_strand_id
1 'polypeptide(L)'
;MGLEEGVAKQTIGESRPNRRPWASWRLVAIAAVAALLVVTQLSNYTHHFHAHIAKHHILRNLQEQPALRLTFELKRKAMYVHGTSTFDVIATPAPKRSADDKSMVYNGMASFEEDGHTHEYSLVDGTTYYTRRPDALPASEAESGCLPAGSVPPIESVLNAIHGATTATQTGTPNDKCPGGSVMVFQFAGEDFVLCSDQSWLQDDGFQIFGKHLNVGVKYEQSAPVIVAPRVSTELLTSCGKVPFGDRIAPSLPSFLTRSFYDWGHRALRGEEAEGFFDSAWDLITDDSCGCKGAQRACVFVAGLSSYDDHGLTEDDPEGYFGGEIGEWYE
;
A
#
# COMPACT_ATOMS: atom_id res chain seq x y z
N MET A 1 37.22 82.35 -44.04
CA MET A 1 36.92 82.63 -45.47
C MET A 1 37.18 81.34 -46.25
N GLY A 2 36.20 80.89 -47.04
CA GLY A 2 36.26 79.80 -48.05
C GLY A 2 36.32 78.37 -47.49
N LEU A 3 35.45 77.38 -47.83
CA LEU A 3 35.26 76.67 -49.14
C LEU A 3 36.59 76.11 -49.66
N GLU A 4 36.81 74.83 -49.99
CA GLU A 4 35.99 73.74 -50.55
C GLU A 4 36.69 72.38 -50.32
N GLU A 5 35.95 71.27 -50.56
CA GLU A 5 36.28 69.96 -51.18
C GLU A 5 37.73 69.41 -51.16
N GLY A 6 38.03 68.10 -51.04
CA GLY A 6 37.23 66.88 -51.07
C GLY A 6 38.14 65.63 -51.11
N VAL A 7 37.47 64.48 -51.00
CA VAL A 7 37.83 63.13 -51.52
C VAL A 7 38.95 62.28 -50.87
N ALA A 8 38.46 61.27 -50.15
CA ALA A 8 38.80 59.84 -50.09
C ALA A 8 40.25 59.34 -50.13
N LYS A 9 40.61 58.56 -49.10
CA LYS A 9 41.60 57.48 -49.18
C LYS A 9 41.08 56.23 -48.46
N GLN A 10 40.83 55.17 -49.24
CA GLN A 10 40.61 53.81 -48.74
C GLN A 10 41.79 53.38 -47.85
N THR A 11 41.50 52.75 -46.71
CA THR A 11 42.45 51.91 -45.99
C THR A 11 41.86 50.52 -45.81
N ILE A 12 42.57 49.56 -46.38
CA ILE A 12 42.40 48.12 -46.23
C ILE A 12 43.08 47.69 -44.91
N GLY A 13 42.46 46.75 -44.20
CA GLY A 13 43.00 46.07 -43.01
C GLY A 13 42.07 46.28 -41.81
N GLU A 14 41.51 45.27 -41.15
CA GLU A 14 42.17 44.05 -40.71
C GLU A 14 41.12 42.97 -40.41
N SER A 15 41.23 41.80 -41.08
CA SER A 15 40.45 40.61 -40.71
C SER A 15 40.96 40.06 -39.40
N ARG A 16 40.14 40.12 -38.34
CA ARG A 16 40.45 39.46 -37.06
C ARG A 16 40.38 37.94 -37.22
N PRO A 17 41.34 37.19 -36.63
CA PRO A 17 41.48 35.76 -36.87
C PRO A 17 40.38 34.97 -36.17
N ASN A 18 39.84 34.01 -36.91
CA ASN A 18 38.84 33.03 -36.53
C ASN A 18 39.37 32.17 -35.36
N ARG A 19 39.05 32.56 -34.11
CA ARG A 19 39.37 31.75 -32.92
C ARG A 19 38.38 30.60 -32.78
N ARG A 20 38.81 29.44 -33.30
CA ARG A 20 38.58 28.07 -32.80
C ARG A 20 37.12 27.66 -32.48
N PRO A 21 36.47 26.85 -33.35
CA PRO A 21 35.18 26.19 -33.05
C PRO A 21 35.27 25.10 -31.96
N TRP A 22 36.46 24.82 -31.43
CA TRP A 22 36.66 23.76 -30.43
C TRP A 22 36.23 24.18 -29.01
N ALA A 23 36.26 25.48 -28.69
CA ALA A 23 35.84 25.98 -27.39
C ALA A 23 34.31 26.13 -27.28
N SER A 24 33.63 26.43 -28.39
CA SER A 24 32.17 26.60 -28.40
C SER A 24 31.45 25.27 -28.20
N TRP A 25 31.92 24.17 -28.81
CA TRP A 25 31.30 22.86 -28.63
C TRP A 25 31.42 22.36 -27.17
N ARG A 26 32.54 22.64 -26.50
CA ARG A 26 32.71 22.30 -25.07
C ARG A 26 31.73 23.05 -24.17
N LEU A 27 31.50 24.35 -24.43
CA LEU A 27 30.53 25.15 -23.67
C LEU A 27 29.09 24.69 -23.93
N VAL A 28 28.76 24.34 -25.17
CA VAL A 28 27.45 23.77 -25.52
C VAL A 28 27.25 22.40 -24.87
N ALA A 29 28.28 21.54 -24.86
CA ALA A 29 28.23 20.24 -24.19
C ALA A 29 28.07 20.39 -22.66
N ILE A 30 28.79 21.32 -22.02
CA ILE A 30 28.65 21.61 -20.59
C ILE A 30 27.24 22.13 -20.27
N ALA A 31 26.71 23.05 -21.08
CA ALA A 31 25.36 23.56 -20.90
C ALA A 31 24.28 22.47 -21.08
N ALA A 32 24.46 21.59 -22.06
CA ALA A 32 23.56 20.46 -22.29
C ALA A 32 23.59 19.46 -21.13
N VAL A 33 24.79 19.12 -20.63
CA VAL A 33 24.95 18.24 -19.45
C VAL A 33 24.36 18.88 -18.19
N ALA A 34 24.59 20.18 -17.97
CA ALA A 34 24.01 20.90 -16.85
C ALA A 34 22.47 20.94 -16.92
N ALA A 35 21.90 21.17 -18.11
CA ALA A 35 20.46 21.11 -18.32
C ALA A 35 19.89 19.71 -18.06
N LEU A 36 20.58 18.66 -18.52
CA LEU A 36 20.21 17.27 -18.27
C LEU A 36 20.22 16.95 -16.77
N LEU A 37 21.28 17.36 -16.05
CA LEU A 37 21.38 17.19 -14.61
C LEU A 37 20.25 17.93 -13.87
N VAL A 38 19.95 19.17 -14.25
CA VAL A 38 18.84 19.95 -13.66
C VAL A 38 17.49 19.28 -13.90
N VAL A 39 17.23 18.78 -15.11
CA VAL A 39 15.99 18.06 -15.44
C VAL A 39 15.86 16.77 -14.63
N THR A 40 16.93 15.96 -14.54
CA THR A 40 16.92 14.71 -13.74
C THR A 40 16.74 14.95 -12.25
N GLN A 41 17.31 16.04 -11.74
CA GLN A 41 17.14 16.42 -10.34
C GLN A 41 15.70 16.86 -10.10
N LEU A 42 15.16 17.76 -10.93
CA LEU A 42 13.78 18.24 -10.82
C LEU A 42 12.75 17.10 -10.87
N SER A 43 12.91 16.12 -11.77
CA SER A 43 11.99 14.99 -11.87
C SER A 43 11.99 14.13 -10.60
N ASN A 44 13.16 13.80 -10.06
CA ASN A 44 13.26 13.01 -8.84
C ASN A 44 12.74 13.76 -7.62
N TYR A 45 12.99 15.08 -7.55
CA TYR A 45 12.47 15.93 -6.49
C TYR A 45 10.93 16.02 -6.51
N THR A 46 10.30 16.06 -7.69
CA THR A 46 8.84 16.12 -7.79
C THR A 46 8.17 14.87 -7.21
N HIS A 47 8.66 13.67 -7.53
CA HIS A 47 8.08 12.43 -6.99
C HIS A 47 8.21 12.34 -5.47
N HIS A 48 9.36 12.75 -4.92
CA HIS A 48 9.57 12.69 -3.47
C HIS A 48 8.67 13.66 -2.71
N PHE A 49 8.50 14.86 -3.25
CA PHE A 49 7.61 15.87 -2.72
C PHE A 49 6.15 15.41 -2.75
N HIS A 50 5.74 14.79 -3.85
CA HIS A 50 4.41 14.23 -4.05
C HIS A 50 4.11 13.11 -3.03
N ALA A 51 5.05 12.20 -2.77
CA ALA A 51 4.88 11.15 -1.77
C ALA A 51 4.73 11.72 -0.35
N HIS A 52 5.47 12.78 -0.02
CA HIS A 52 5.35 13.46 1.26
C HIS A 52 4.02 14.19 1.43
N ILE A 53 3.52 14.86 0.39
CA ILE A 53 2.19 15.48 0.40
C ILE A 53 1.11 14.42 0.57
N ALA A 54 1.17 13.31 -0.18
CA ALA A 54 0.20 12.22 -0.10
C ALA A 54 0.15 11.64 1.32
N LYS A 55 1.31 11.34 1.92
CA LYS A 55 1.40 10.88 3.32
C LYS A 55 0.72 11.86 4.27
N HIS A 56 1.00 13.15 4.11
CA HIS A 56 0.44 14.18 4.99
C HIS A 56 -1.09 14.27 4.84
N HIS A 57 -1.58 14.22 3.60
CA HIS A 57 -3.01 14.25 3.30
C HIS A 57 -3.74 13.07 3.93
N ILE A 58 -3.23 11.85 3.73
CA ILE A 58 -3.78 10.63 4.33
C ILE A 58 -3.82 10.73 5.86
N LEU A 59 -2.71 11.10 6.48
CA LEU A 59 -2.65 11.22 7.94
C LEU A 59 -3.58 12.30 8.48
N ARG A 60 -3.72 13.43 7.77
CA ARG A 60 -4.64 14.50 8.13
C ARG A 60 -6.09 14.05 8.03
N ASN A 61 -6.47 13.37 6.97
CA ASN A 61 -7.83 12.87 6.82
C ASN A 61 -8.14 11.82 7.89
N LEU A 62 -7.22 10.88 8.14
CA LEU A 62 -7.39 9.89 9.22
C LEU A 62 -7.46 10.53 10.62
N GLN A 63 -6.82 11.69 10.85
CA GLN A 63 -6.96 12.44 12.10
C GLN A 63 -8.36 13.00 12.33
N GLU A 64 -9.10 13.33 11.27
CA GLU A 64 -10.48 13.79 11.37
C GLU A 64 -11.44 12.66 11.77
N GLN A 65 -10.94 11.42 11.84
CA GLN A 65 -11.70 10.20 12.14
C GLN A 65 -12.92 10.03 11.23
N PRO A 66 -12.77 10.08 9.89
CA PRO A 66 -13.88 9.88 8.97
C PRO A 66 -14.36 8.43 9.07
N ALA A 67 -15.58 8.20 8.59
CA ALA A 67 -15.99 6.85 8.25
C ALA A 67 -15.15 6.35 7.07
N LEU A 68 -14.82 5.06 7.10
CA LEU A 68 -13.98 4.40 6.12
C LEU A 68 -14.72 3.21 5.54
N ARG A 69 -14.57 2.99 4.24
CA ARG A 69 -14.83 1.70 3.59
C ARG A 69 -13.49 1.07 3.24
N LEU A 70 -13.25 -0.11 3.77
CA LEU A 70 -12.07 -0.92 3.50
C LEU A 70 -12.50 -2.09 2.62
N THR A 71 -12.09 -2.11 1.37
CA THR A 71 -12.32 -3.22 0.45
C THR A 71 -11.10 -4.13 0.48
N PHE A 72 -11.26 -5.32 1.05
CA PHE A 72 -10.22 -6.34 1.09
C PHE A 72 -10.29 -7.21 -0.16
N GLU A 73 -9.13 -7.52 -0.72
CA GLU A 73 -8.95 -8.47 -1.82
C GLU A 73 -7.91 -9.51 -1.41
N LEU A 74 -8.35 -10.73 -1.18
CA LEU A 74 -7.54 -11.85 -0.72
C LEU A 74 -6.97 -12.61 -1.92
N LYS A 75 -5.64 -12.75 -1.97
CA LYS A 75 -4.94 -13.40 -3.10
C LYS A 75 -4.88 -14.92 -2.99
N ARG A 76 -5.12 -15.48 -1.80
CA ARG A 76 -5.00 -16.92 -1.51
C ARG A 76 -6.35 -17.52 -1.19
N LYS A 77 -6.75 -18.58 -1.91
CA LYS A 77 -7.98 -19.35 -1.64
C LYS A 77 -8.13 -19.80 -0.18
N ALA A 78 -7.02 -20.19 0.45
CA ALA A 78 -7.00 -20.61 1.86
C ALA A 78 -7.36 -19.48 2.86
N MET A 79 -7.37 -18.22 2.42
CA MET A 79 -7.74 -17.07 3.24
C MET A 79 -9.18 -16.60 3.00
N TYR A 80 -9.89 -17.18 2.02
CA TYR A 80 -11.23 -16.75 1.66
C TYR A 80 -12.15 -16.84 2.88
N VAL A 81 -12.92 -15.79 3.07
CA VAL A 81 -13.87 -15.70 4.18
C VAL A 81 -15.23 -16.03 3.60
N HIS A 82 -15.87 -17.07 4.12
CA HIS A 82 -17.16 -17.56 3.60
C HIS A 82 -17.12 -17.82 2.08
N GLY A 83 -16.01 -18.40 1.59
CA GLY A 83 -15.80 -18.67 0.16
C GLY A 83 -15.53 -17.44 -0.72
N THR A 84 -15.55 -16.22 -0.17
CA THR A 84 -15.33 -14.98 -0.91
C THR A 84 -13.86 -14.52 -0.85
N SER A 85 -13.35 -14.06 -1.99
CA SER A 85 -12.01 -13.45 -2.11
C SER A 85 -12.03 -11.95 -1.87
N THR A 86 -13.18 -11.29 -2.01
CA THR A 86 -13.33 -9.84 -1.91
C THR A 86 -14.48 -9.49 -1.00
N PHE A 87 -14.26 -8.60 -0.04
CA PHE A 87 -15.29 -8.15 0.89
C PHE A 87 -15.02 -6.75 1.40
N ASP A 88 -16.10 -6.08 1.82
CA ASP A 88 -16.04 -4.75 2.40
C ASP A 88 -16.13 -4.81 3.92
N VAL A 89 -15.35 -3.95 4.57
CA VAL A 89 -15.49 -3.60 5.98
C VAL A 89 -15.81 -2.12 6.08
N ILE A 90 -16.92 -1.80 6.74
CA ILE A 90 -17.26 -0.42 7.06
C ILE A 90 -16.74 -0.13 8.46
N ALA A 91 -15.92 0.91 8.59
CA ALA A 91 -15.42 1.37 9.88
C ALA A 91 -15.95 2.79 10.15
N THR A 92 -16.59 3.00 11.29
CA THR A 92 -17.12 4.30 11.68
C THR A 92 -16.52 4.76 13.00
N PRO A 93 -16.24 6.07 13.15
CA PRO A 93 -15.75 6.60 14.42
C PRO A 93 -16.80 6.32 15.51
N ALA A 94 -16.38 5.71 16.61
CA ALA A 94 -17.27 5.49 17.73
C ALA A 94 -17.56 6.82 18.44
N PRO A 95 -18.73 6.94 19.10
CA PRO A 95 -19.05 8.12 19.89
C PRO A 95 -17.99 8.35 20.97
N LYS A 96 -17.51 9.59 21.10
CA LYS A 96 -16.57 9.95 22.16
C LYS A 96 -17.20 9.64 23.52
N ARG A 97 -16.54 8.82 24.34
CA ARG A 97 -17.02 8.47 25.69
C ARG A 97 -16.81 9.61 26.69
N SER A 98 -15.85 10.50 26.43
CA SER A 98 -15.56 11.70 27.23
C SER A 98 -14.98 12.83 26.36
N ALA A 99 -15.12 14.08 26.81
CA ALA A 99 -14.55 15.25 26.14
C ALA A 99 -13.01 15.20 26.09
N ASP A 100 -12.39 14.60 27.11
CA ASP A 100 -10.94 14.41 27.23
C ASP A 100 -10.44 13.09 26.65
N ASP A 101 -11.33 12.29 26.06
CA ASP A 101 -10.97 11.01 25.48
C ASP A 101 -10.07 11.24 24.26
N LYS A 102 -8.78 10.89 24.43
CA LYS A 102 -7.76 10.94 23.40
C LYS A 102 -7.71 9.66 22.59
N SER A 103 -8.55 8.68 22.87
CA SER A 103 -8.57 7.46 22.09
C SER A 103 -9.16 7.69 20.70
N MET A 104 -8.64 6.94 19.74
CA MET A 104 -9.21 6.81 18.41
C MET A 104 -9.92 5.47 18.35
N VAL A 105 -11.24 5.55 18.31
CA VAL A 105 -12.13 4.39 18.47
C VAL A 105 -12.91 4.24 17.19
N TYR A 106 -12.75 3.10 16.54
CA TYR A 106 -13.54 2.73 15.38
C TYR A 106 -14.42 1.54 15.74
N ASN A 107 -15.70 1.67 15.42
CA ASN A 107 -16.57 0.52 15.27
C ASN A 107 -16.40 -0.02 13.85
N GLY A 108 -16.53 -1.33 13.68
CA GLY A 108 -16.34 -2.01 12.40
C GLY A 108 -17.46 -3.01 12.15
N MET A 109 -17.80 -3.22 10.88
CA MET A 109 -18.76 -4.23 10.47
C MET A 109 -18.38 -4.80 9.11
N ALA A 110 -18.44 -6.13 9.00
CA ALA A 110 -18.31 -6.89 7.77
C ALA A 110 -19.47 -7.87 7.66
N SER A 111 -20.02 -8.04 6.46
CA SER A 111 -21.17 -8.92 6.21
C SER A 111 -20.87 -9.83 5.03
N PHE A 112 -21.21 -11.10 5.17
CA PHE A 112 -20.99 -12.16 4.19
C PHE A 112 -22.28 -12.95 4.00
N GLU A 113 -22.54 -13.40 2.78
CA GLU A 113 -23.66 -14.30 2.48
C GLU A 113 -23.10 -15.69 2.17
N GLU A 114 -23.55 -16.71 2.91
CA GLU A 114 -23.14 -18.11 2.72
C GLU A 114 -24.32 -19.04 3.06
N ASP A 115 -24.60 -20.01 2.20
CA ASP A 115 -25.63 -21.04 2.42
C ASP A 115 -27.01 -20.51 2.85
N GLY A 116 -27.45 -19.38 2.29
CA GLY A 116 -28.73 -18.73 2.62
C GLY A 116 -28.78 -18.08 4.01
N HIS A 117 -27.61 -17.81 4.58
CA HIS A 117 -27.43 -17.07 5.82
C HIS A 117 -26.53 -15.86 5.59
N THR A 118 -26.88 -14.76 6.24
CA THR A 118 -26.03 -13.59 6.42
C THR A 118 -25.18 -13.78 7.68
N HIS A 119 -23.87 -13.77 7.50
CA HIS A 119 -22.84 -13.83 8.54
C HIS A 119 -22.25 -12.43 8.74
N GLU A 120 -22.46 -11.85 9.92
CA GLU A 120 -22.04 -10.48 10.24
C GLU A 120 -21.03 -10.48 11.39
N TYR A 121 -19.90 -9.81 11.16
CA TYR A 121 -18.83 -9.62 12.13
C TYR A 121 -18.81 -8.15 12.52
N SER A 122 -18.94 -7.85 13.80
CA SER A 122 -18.93 -6.47 14.27
C SER A 122 -17.98 -6.24 15.43
N LEU A 123 -17.31 -5.09 15.38
CA LEU A 123 -16.53 -4.52 16.47
C LEU A 123 -17.31 -3.30 16.96
N VAL A 124 -17.84 -3.35 18.17
CA VAL A 124 -18.57 -2.23 18.76
C VAL A 124 -17.98 -1.93 20.12
N ASP A 125 -17.53 -0.71 20.30
CA ASP A 125 -17.01 -0.24 21.58
C ASP A 125 -15.86 -1.13 22.11
N GLY A 126 -15.09 -1.71 21.17
CA GLY A 126 -13.91 -2.53 21.44
C GLY A 126 -14.28 -3.99 21.70
N THR A 127 -15.56 -4.34 21.63
CA THR A 127 -16.05 -5.69 21.85
C THR A 127 -16.39 -6.34 20.52
N THR A 128 -15.96 -7.58 20.33
CA THR A 128 -16.14 -8.32 19.07
C THR A 128 -17.33 -9.27 19.15
N TYR A 129 -18.18 -9.21 18.13
CA TYR A 129 -19.42 -9.97 18.02
C TYR A 129 -19.51 -10.65 16.67
N TYR A 130 -20.27 -11.73 16.66
CA TYR A 130 -20.66 -12.45 15.46
C TYR A 130 -22.16 -12.67 15.47
N THR A 131 -22.82 -12.41 14.35
CA THR A 131 -24.25 -12.63 14.17
C THR A 131 -24.47 -13.49 12.94
N ARG A 132 -25.30 -14.52 13.07
CA ARG A 132 -25.77 -15.33 11.96
C ARG A 132 -27.26 -15.14 11.80
N ARG A 133 -27.71 -14.81 10.60
CA ARG A 133 -29.13 -14.57 10.30
C ARG A 133 -29.53 -15.37 9.07
N PRO A 134 -30.57 -16.21 9.13
CA PRO A 134 -31.16 -16.80 7.91
C PRO A 134 -31.80 -15.71 7.06
N ASP A 135 -31.52 -15.69 5.75
CA ASP A 135 -31.95 -14.57 4.88
C ASP A 135 -33.48 -14.48 4.72
N ALA A 136 -34.16 -15.62 4.86
CA ALA A 136 -35.62 -15.73 4.74
C ALA A 136 -36.39 -15.30 6.01
N LEU A 137 -35.70 -15.03 7.11
CA LEU A 137 -36.31 -14.77 8.43
C LEU A 137 -36.05 -13.32 8.90
N PRO A 138 -36.92 -12.76 9.74
CA PRO A 138 -36.76 -11.41 10.25
C PRO A 138 -35.51 -11.30 11.15
N ALA A 139 -34.93 -10.10 11.25
CA ALA A 139 -33.71 -9.84 12.02
C ALA A 139 -33.79 -10.22 13.52
N SER A 140 -35.01 -10.40 14.07
CA SER A 140 -35.24 -10.87 15.43
C SER A 140 -34.86 -12.34 15.66
N GLU A 141 -34.73 -13.13 14.60
CA GLU A 141 -34.31 -14.55 14.66
C GLU A 141 -32.80 -14.72 14.43
N ALA A 142 -32.05 -13.61 14.42
CA ALA A 142 -30.60 -13.67 14.29
C ALA A 142 -29.97 -14.27 15.56
N GLU A 143 -29.14 -15.29 15.38
CA GLU A 143 -28.31 -15.87 16.43
C GLU A 143 -27.07 -15.00 16.59
N SER A 144 -26.88 -14.43 17.78
CA SER A 144 -25.75 -13.55 18.07
C SER A 144 -24.86 -14.15 19.15
N GLY A 145 -23.55 -14.08 18.93
CA GLY A 145 -22.53 -14.61 19.81
C GLY A 145 -21.32 -13.68 19.94
N CYS A 146 -20.40 -14.12 20.78
CA CYS A 146 -19.15 -13.42 21.06
C CYS A 146 -18.00 -14.02 20.26
N LEU A 147 -17.09 -13.16 19.79
CA LEU A 147 -15.84 -13.60 19.19
C LEU A 147 -14.69 -13.48 20.20
N PRO A 148 -13.66 -14.35 20.13
CA PRO A 148 -12.51 -14.26 21.02
C PRO A 148 -11.61 -13.06 20.69
N ALA A 149 -10.84 -12.62 21.68
CA ALA A 149 -9.85 -11.57 21.50
C ALA A 149 -8.78 -12.00 20.48
N GLY A 150 -8.42 -11.11 19.56
CA GLY A 150 -7.46 -11.40 18.48
C GLY A 150 -8.10 -11.79 17.13
N SER A 151 -9.42 -11.95 17.06
CA SER A 151 -10.13 -12.16 15.79
C SER A 151 -10.07 -10.96 14.85
N VAL A 152 -9.84 -9.76 15.41
CA VAL A 152 -9.72 -8.51 14.67
C VAL A 152 -8.41 -7.83 15.10
N PRO A 153 -7.52 -7.46 14.17
CA PRO A 153 -6.31 -6.74 14.51
C PRO A 153 -6.67 -5.36 15.08
N PRO A 154 -5.91 -4.83 16.06
CA PRO A 154 -6.13 -3.49 16.55
C PRO A 154 -5.95 -2.46 15.43
N ILE A 155 -7.00 -1.68 15.16
CA ILE A 155 -7.02 -0.67 14.10
C ILE A 155 -5.89 0.35 14.29
N GLU A 156 -5.57 0.70 15.54
CA GLU A 156 -4.44 1.55 15.87
C GLU A 156 -3.11 1.00 15.36
N SER A 157 -2.84 -0.30 15.53
CA SER A 157 -1.56 -0.87 15.15
C SER A 157 -1.30 -0.72 13.65
N VAL A 158 -2.36 -0.80 12.84
CA VAL A 158 -2.30 -0.54 11.39
C VAL A 158 -2.03 0.94 11.12
N LEU A 159 -2.74 1.84 11.79
CA LEU A 159 -2.58 3.29 11.61
C LEU A 159 -1.20 3.79 12.07
N ASN A 160 -0.66 3.22 13.15
CA ASN A 160 0.69 3.48 13.63
C ASN A 160 1.74 2.97 12.63
N ALA A 161 1.51 1.82 11.98
CA ALA A 161 2.37 1.32 10.92
C ALA A 161 2.37 2.26 9.70
N ILE A 162 1.20 2.76 9.29
CA ILE A 162 1.08 3.76 8.21
C ILE A 162 1.77 5.09 8.59
N HIS A 163 1.62 5.54 9.83
CA HIS A 163 2.32 6.72 10.33
C HIS A 163 3.85 6.54 10.28
N GLY A 164 4.33 5.34 10.60
CA GLY A 164 5.73 4.92 10.50
C GLY A 164 6.26 4.71 9.07
N ALA A 165 5.40 4.73 8.05
CA ALA A 165 5.77 4.39 6.67
C ALA A 165 6.91 5.28 6.13
N THR A 166 7.82 4.65 5.40
CA THR A 166 8.94 5.33 4.73
C THR A 166 8.52 5.69 3.31
N THR A 167 8.79 6.93 2.89
CA THR A 167 8.55 7.33 1.51
C THR A 167 9.69 6.84 0.64
N ALA A 168 9.35 6.21 -0.48
CA ALA A 168 10.30 5.78 -1.47
C ALA A 168 9.94 6.36 -2.82
N THR A 169 10.95 6.80 -3.55
CA THR A 169 10.79 7.33 -4.91
C THR A 169 11.27 6.31 -5.90
N GLN A 170 10.41 5.98 -6.85
CA GLN A 170 10.85 5.20 -7.99
C GLN A 170 11.65 6.08 -8.95
N THR A 171 12.79 5.57 -9.39
CA THR A 171 13.50 6.01 -10.60
C THR A 171 13.41 4.87 -11.61
N GLY A 172 12.23 4.63 -12.19
CA GLY A 172 11.98 3.42 -12.96
C GLY A 172 10.67 3.39 -13.75
N THR A 173 10.34 2.23 -14.31
CA THR A 173 9.20 1.99 -15.21
C THR A 173 7.88 2.41 -14.57
N PRO A 174 7.02 3.17 -15.29
CA PRO A 174 5.71 3.56 -14.80
C PRO A 174 4.93 2.33 -14.34
N ASN A 175 4.36 2.39 -13.14
CA ASN A 175 3.43 1.39 -12.65
C ASN A 175 2.02 1.99 -12.65
N ASP A 176 1.09 1.29 -13.29
CA ASP A 176 -0.32 1.67 -13.38
C ASP A 176 -1.03 1.65 -12.02
N LYS A 177 -0.51 0.88 -11.04
CA LYS A 177 -1.07 0.78 -9.69
C LYS A 177 -0.76 2.00 -8.81
N CYS A 178 0.31 2.73 -9.11
CA CYS A 178 0.77 3.87 -8.31
C CYS A 178 1.13 5.06 -9.23
N PRO A 179 0.13 5.68 -9.89
CA PRO A 179 0.36 6.77 -10.82
C PRO A 179 1.07 7.94 -10.13
N GLY A 180 2.11 8.47 -10.76
CA GLY A 180 2.91 9.58 -10.21
C GLY A 180 4.02 9.18 -9.23
N GLY A 181 4.25 7.88 -9.02
CA GLY A 181 5.46 7.37 -8.31
C GLY A 181 5.50 7.68 -6.82
N SER A 182 4.37 8.06 -6.22
CA SER A 182 4.26 8.33 -4.79
C SER A 182 4.01 7.06 -4.02
N VAL A 183 5.09 6.44 -3.53
CA VAL A 183 5.05 5.14 -2.87
C VAL A 183 5.53 5.24 -1.44
N MET A 184 4.79 4.60 -0.54
CA MET A 184 5.13 4.48 0.87
C MET A 184 5.21 3.01 1.21
N VAL A 185 6.21 2.61 1.98
CA VAL A 185 6.36 1.23 2.42
C VAL A 185 6.34 1.18 3.94
N PHE A 186 5.64 0.20 4.49
CA PHE A 186 5.57 -0.05 5.91
C PHE A 186 5.47 -1.55 6.18
N GLN A 187 5.81 -1.95 7.40
CA GLN A 187 5.67 -3.32 7.86
C GLN A 187 4.54 -3.41 8.88
N PHE A 188 3.71 -4.44 8.76
CA PHE A 188 2.66 -4.75 9.72
C PHE A 188 2.60 -6.26 9.95
N ALA A 189 2.57 -6.68 11.21
CA ALA A 189 2.56 -8.10 11.59
C ALA A 189 3.70 -8.95 10.96
N GLY A 190 4.85 -8.33 10.68
CA GLY A 190 6.00 -9.00 10.05
C GLY A 190 5.90 -9.15 8.52
N GLU A 191 4.89 -8.54 7.90
CA GLU A 191 4.72 -8.50 6.45
C GLU A 191 4.83 -7.08 5.90
N ASP A 192 5.34 -7.00 4.67
CA ASP A 192 5.62 -5.74 4.02
C ASP A 192 4.44 -5.33 3.15
N PHE A 193 4.12 -4.04 3.21
CA PHE A 193 3.00 -3.45 2.51
C PHE A 193 3.43 -2.18 1.77
N VAL A 194 2.89 -2.02 0.57
CA VAL A 194 3.04 -0.83 -0.25
C VAL A 194 1.76 -0.03 -0.22
N LEU A 195 1.84 1.23 0.19
CA LEU A 195 0.74 2.19 0.13
C LEU A 195 0.93 3.11 -1.07
N CYS A 196 -0.11 3.21 -1.89
CA CYS A 196 -0.21 4.13 -3.00
C CYS A 196 -1.47 4.98 -2.87
N SER A 197 -1.37 6.23 -3.30
CA SER A 197 -2.48 7.17 -3.30
C SER A 197 -2.53 7.83 -4.67
N ASP A 198 -3.71 7.82 -5.27
CA ASP A 198 -3.93 8.50 -6.53
C ASP A 198 -3.91 10.02 -6.29
N GLN A 199 -3.17 10.75 -7.11
CA GLN A 199 -2.91 12.17 -6.93
C GLN A 199 -3.89 13.04 -7.69
N SER A 200 -5.13 12.59 -7.85
CA SER A 200 -6.20 13.45 -8.33
C SER A 200 -6.58 14.44 -7.23
N TRP A 201 -5.89 15.59 -7.22
CA TRP A 201 -6.17 16.82 -6.45
C TRP A 201 -7.63 17.33 -6.48
N LEU A 202 -8.53 16.66 -7.21
CA LEU A 202 -9.93 17.01 -7.40
C LEU A 202 -10.88 16.06 -6.64
N GLN A 203 -10.43 14.89 -6.20
CA GLN A 203 -11.27 13.89 -5.51
C GLN A 203 -10.48 13.20 -4.39
N ASP A 204 -11.05 13.22 -3.19
CA ASP A 204 -10.50 12.56 -2.00
C ASP A 204 -10.91 11.08 -1.99
N ASP A 205 -10.42 10.34 -2.99
CA ASP A 205 -10.85 8.96 -3.27
C ASP A 205 -10.19 7.90 -2.37
N GLY A 206 -9.41 8.35 -1.37
CA GLY A 206 -8.71 7.49 -0.43
C GLY A 206 -7.36 6.98 -0.93
N PHE A 207 -7.01 5.73 -0.61
CA PHE A 207 -5.70 5.15 -0.92
C PHE A 207 -5.76 3.62 -1.02
N GLN A 208 -4.74 3.02 -1.63
CA GLN A 208 -4.62 1.57 -1.80
C GLN A 208 -3.39 1.04 -1.07
N ILE A 209 -3.54 -0.15 -0.48
CA ILE A 209 -2.47 -0.89 0.18
C ILE A 209 -2.33 -2.23 -0.55
N PHE A 210 -1.10 -2.59 -0.89
CA PHE A 210 -0.75 -3.84 -1.55
C PHE A 210 0.15 -4.67 -0.65
N GLY A 211 -0.23 -5.92 -0.42
CA GLY A 211 0.53 -6.90 0.33
C GLY A 211 0.70 -8.19 -0.46
N LYS A 212 1.52 -9.10 0.06
CA LYS A 212 1.75 -10.41 -0.57
C LYS A 212 0.51 -11.28 -0.60
N HIS A 213 -0.34 -11.16 0.42
CA HIS A 213 -1.48 -12.05 0.65
C HIS A 213 -2.82 -11.39 0.43
N LEU A 214 -2.86 -10.07 0.53
CA LEU A 214 -4.08 -9.30 0.33
C LEU A 214 -3.75 -7.89 -0.19
N ASN A 215 -4.73 -7.28 -0.83
CA ASN A 215 -4.76 -5.84 -1.07
C ASN A 215 -5.90 -5.22 -0.24
N VAL A 216 -5.79 -3.93 0.07
CA VAL A 216 -6.84 -3.16 0.75
C VAL A 216 -7.04 -1.84 0.01
N GLY A 217 -8.25 -1.62 -0.50
CA GLY A 217 -8.70 -0.30 -0.93
C GLY A 217 -9.33 0.44 0.23
N VAL A 218 -8.87 1.64 0.55
CA VAL A 218 -9.44 2.49 1.59
C VAL A 218 -10.12 3.67 0.93
N LYS A 219 -11.41 3.88 1.23
CA LYS A 219 -12.18 5.05 0.80
C LYS A 219 -12.72 5.80 2.00
N TYR A 220 -12.71 7.12 1.91
CA TYR A 220 -13.38 7.98 2.90
C TYR A 220 -14.88 8.05 2.57
N GLU A 221 -15.70 7.70 3.55
CA GLU A 221 -17.15 7.73 3.43
C GLU A 221 -17.70 9.06 3.98
N GLN A 222 -18.55 9.73 3.19
CA GLN A 222 -19.17 10.99 3.62
C GLN A 222 -20.22 10.78 4.71
N SER A 223 -20.84 9.60 4.75
CA SER A 223 -21.86 9.23 5.73
C SER A 223 -21.42 8.01 6.54
N ALA A 224 -21.47 8.14 7.87
CA ALA A 224 -21.15 7.09 8.80
C ALA A 224 -22.42 6.34 9.25
N PRO A 225 -22.63 5.05 8.90
CA PRO A 225 -23.70 4.28 9.52
C PRO A 225 -23.41 4.07 11.02
N VAL A 226 -24.45 4.12 11.84
CA VAL A 226 -24.34 3.80 13.27
C VAL A 226 -24.30 2.28 13.41
N ILE A 227 -23.14 1.74 13.79
CA ILE A 227 -22.96 0.32 14.06
C ILE A 227 -23.33 0.07 15.53
N VAL A 228 -24.32 -0.80 15.75
CA VAL A 228 -24.88 -1.09 17.08
C VAL A 228 -24.55 -2.52 17.47
N ALA A 229 -24.22 -2.74 18.74
CA ALA A 229 -23.94 -4.08 19.23
C ALA A 229 -25.19 -4.98 19.13
N PRO A 230 -25.04 -6.23 18.65
CA PRO A 230 -26.14 -7.17 18.60
C PRO A 230 -26.58 -7.59 20.01
N ARG A 231 -27.79 -8.15 20.12
CA ARG A 231 -28.32 -8.64 21.40
C ARG A 231 -27.67 -9.98 21.74
N VAL A 232 -26.82 -9.99 22.74
CA VAL A 232 -26.17 -11.21 23.27
C VAL A 232 -26.61 -11.43 24.72
N SER A 233 -26.73 -12.69 25.15
CA SER A 233 -27.06 -13.01 26.55
C SER A 233 -25.99 -12.47 27.50
N THR A 234 -26.40 -12.04 28.69
CA THR A 234 -25.50 -11.40 29.67
C THR A 234 -24.37 -12.28 30.14
N GLU A 235 -24.57 -13.61 30.13
CA GLU A 235 -23.54 -14.59 30.49
C GLU A 235 -22.41 -14.62 29.45
N LEU A 236 -22.76 -14.57 28.16
CA LEU A 236 -21.80 -14.60 27.06
C LEU A 236 -21.04 -13.27 26.90
N LEU A 237 -21.61 -12.14 27.31
CA LEU A 237 -20.91 -10.84 27.23
C LEU A 237 -19.56 -10.82 27.96
N THR A 238 -19.37 -11.66 28.98
CA THR A 238 -18.09 -11.78 29.70
C THR A 238 -17.02 -12.56 28.93
N SER A 239 -17.41 -13.41 27.97
CA SER A 239 -16.50 -14.16 27.09
C SER A 239 -16.15 -13.42 25.80
N CYS A 240 -16.84 -12.31 25.50
CA CYS A 240 -16.54 -11.46 24.37
C CYS A 240 -15.11 -10.88 24.43
N GLY A 241 -14.38 -11.07 23.35
CA GLY A 241 -13.05 -10.55 23.13
C GLY A 241 -13.07 -9.03 23.07
N LYS A 242 -12.09 -8.43 23.76
CA LYS A 242 -11.84 -6.99 23.74
C LYS A 242 -10.62 -6.68 22.89
N VAL A 243 -10.79 -5.77 21.94
CA VAL A 243 -9.73 -5.21 21.11
C VAL A 243 -9.32 -3.88 21.75
N PRO A 244 -8.02 -3.68 22.06
CA PRO A 244 -7.55 -2.42 22.61
C PRO A 244 -7.74 -1.28 21.61
N PHE A 245 -8.06 -0.10 22.14
CA PHE A 245 -8.07 1.13 21.37
C PHE A 245 -6.72 1.83 21.47
N GLY A 246 -6.42 2.57 20.43
CA GLY A 246 -5.22 3.37 20.37
C GLY A 246 -5.38 4.81 20.75
N ASP A 247 -4.23 5.44 20.95
CA ASP A 247 -4.15 6.88 21.06
C ASP A 247 -4.43 7.54 19.70
N ARG A 248 -5.01 8.73 19.74
CA ARG A 248 -5.15 9.58 18.54
C ARG A 248 -3.80 9.82 17.90
N ILE A 249 -3.78 9.76 16.57
CA ILE A 249 -2.64 10.21 15.77
C ILE A 249 -2.39 11.68 16.10
N ALA A 250 -1.31 11.98 16.82
CA ALA A 250 -0.98 13.35 17.16
C ALA A 250 -0.59 14.13 15.88
N PRO A 251 -1.05 15.38 15.70
CA PRO A 251 -0.60 16.21 14.60
C PRO A 251 0.89 16.49 14.77
N SER A 252 1.71 15.93 13.88
CA SER A 252 3.13 16.25 13.85
C SER A 252 3.35 17.59 13.14
N LEU A 253 2.94 18.70 13.77
CA LEU A 253 3.34 20.06 13.39
C LEU A 253 4.87 20.22 13.22
N PRO A 254 5.73 19.56 14.02
CA PRO A 254 7.18 19.60 13.79
C PRO A 254 7.63 18.87 12.51
N SER A 255 6.88 17.90 11.99
CA SER A 255 7.27 17.18 10.78
C SER A 255 7.19 18.05 9.52
N PHE A 256 6.27 19.03 9.52
CA PHE A 256 6.06 19.98 8.43
C PHE A 256 7.24 20.94 8.28
N LEU A 257 7.77 21.40 9.42
CA LEU A 257 8.89 22.33 9.47
C LEU A 257 10.21 21.54 9.46
N THR A 258 10.52 20.75 10.47
CA THR A 258 11.88 20.23 10.65
C THR A 258 12.35 19.25 9.57
N ARG A 259 11.44 18.57 8.86
CA ARG A 259 11.79 17.51 7.89
C ARG A 259 11.87 17.98 6.44
N SER A 260 11.26 19.11 6.07
CA SER A 260 11.24 19.57 4.67
C SER A 260 12.53 20.26 4.23
N PHE A 261 13.31 20.84 5.15
CA PHE A 261 14.54 21.57 4.81
C PHE A 261 15.84 20.82 5.11
N TYR A 262 15.93 20.06 6.21
CA TYR A 262 17.18 19.35 6.56
C TYR A 262 17.34 17.99 5.86
N ASP A 263 16.25 17.25 5.60
CA ASP A 263 16.30 16.03 4.76
C ASP A 263 16.38 16.37 3.24
N TRP A 264 16.34 17.66 2.86
CA TRP A 264 16.46 18.07 1.46
C TRP A 264 17.91 18.04 0.97
N GLY A 265 18.89 18.12 1.88
CA GLY A 265 20.33 18.13 1.57
C GLY A 265 21.10 16.82 1.85
N HIS A 266 20.55 15.89 2.64
CA HIS A 266 21.30 14.73 3.16
C HIS A 266 20.89 13.35 2.59
N ARG A 267 20.03 13.29 1.57
CA ARG A 267 19.44 12.04 1.06
C ARG A 267 20.32 11.17 0.15
N ALA A 268 21.61 11.46 -0.01
CA ALA A 268 22.51 10.49 -0.66
C ALA A 268 22.86 9.30 0.26
N LEU A 269 22.63 9.41 1.58
CA LEU A 269 23.07 8.39 2.56
C LEU A 269 21.93 7.67 3.29
N ARG A 270 20.66 8.00 3.01
CA ARG A 270 19.48 7.30 3.55
C ARG A 270 18.72 6.47 2.51
N GLY A 271 19.12 6.55 1.24
CA GLY A 271 18.60 5.68 0.18
C GLY A 271 18.88 4.21 0.48
N GLU A 272 20.11 3.88 0.90
CA GLU A 272 20.56 2.49 1.05
C GLU A 272 19.75 1.63 2.04
N GLU A 273 19.24 2.19 3.14
CA GLU A 273 18.47 1.40 4.13
C GLU A 273 17.01 1.19 3.72
N ALA A 274 16.45 2.12 2.94
CA ALA A 274 15.13 1.98 2.35
C ALA A 274 15.16 1.15 1.06
N GLU A 275 16.27 1.15 0.31
CA GLU A 275 16.43 0.47 -0.98
C GLU A 275 16.29 -1.05 -0.86
N GLY A 276 16.93 -1.69 0.13
CA GLY A 276 16.84 -3.15 0.31
C GLY A 276 15.43 -3.66 0.66
N PHE A 277 14.67 -2.86 1.41
CA PHE A 277 13.27 -3.14 1.77
C PHE A 277 12.28 -2.74 0.67
N PHE A 278 12.62 -1.69 -0.08
CA PHE A 278 11.82 -1.19 -1.17
C PHE A 278 11.80 -2.17 -2.34
N ASP A 279 12.93 -2.79 -2.69
CA ASP A 279 13.00 -3.76 -3.80
C ASP A 279 12.05 -4.95 -3.58
N SER A 280 12.04 -5.55 -2.39
CA SER A 280 11.13 -6.66 -2.07
C SER A 280 9.66 -6.25 -1.99
N ALA A 281 9.39 -5.03 -1.51
CA ALA A 281 8.03 -4.50 -1.46
C ALA A 281 7.53 -4.09 -2.85
N TRP A 282 8.42 -3.64 -3.73
CA TRP A 282 8.09 -3.18 -5.07
C TRP A 282 7.51 -4.31 -5.94
N ASP A 283 8.00 -5.54 -5.77
CA ASP A 283 7.44 -6.74 -6.41
C ASP A 283 5.94 -6.92 -6.14
N LEU A 284 5.42 -6.42 -5.00
CA LEU A 284 3.99 -6.51 -4.66
C LEU A 284 3.07 -5.74 -5.62
N ILE A 285 3.61 -4.74 -6.30
CA ILE A 285 2.86 -3.86 -7.20
C ILE A 285 3.28 -4.00 -8.67
N THR A 286 4.44 -4.59 -8.98
CA THR A 286 4.87 -4.80 -10.38
C THR A 286 4.77 -6.23 -10.87
N ASP A 287 4.68 -7.21 -9.97
CA ASP A 287 4.76 -8.59 -10.39
C ASP A 287 3.36 -9.16 -10.72
N ASP A 288 2.87 -8.83 -11.91
CA ASP A 288 1.76 -9.56 -12.53
C ASP A 288 2.26 -10.86 -13.23
N SER A 289 3.55 -11.22 -13.11
CA SER A 289 4.16 -12.28 -13.92
C SER A 289 5.27 -13.11 -13.26
N CYS A 290 5.21 -13.37 -11.95
CA CYS A 290 5.98 -14.46 -11.35
C CYS A 290 5.37 -15.83 -11.72
N GLY A 291 5.22 -16.08 -13.03
CA GLY A 291 5.10 -17.42 -13.56
C GLY A 291 6.46 -18.08 -13.49
N CYS A 292 6.51 -19.33 -13.03
CA CYS A 292 7.70 -20.14 -13.16
C CYS A 292 8.14 -20.15 -14.64
N LYS A 293 9.19 -19.41 -15.00
CA LYS A 293 9.72 -19.35 -16.37
C LYS A 293 10.46 -20.63 -16.79
N GLY A 294 10.30 -21.71 -16.03
CA GLY A 294 10.84 -23.03 -16.33
C GLY A 294 9.72 -24.00 -16.64
N ALA A 295 10.05 -25.07 -17.38
CA ALA A 295 9.16 -26.21 -17.49
C ALA A 295 8.77 -26.70 -16.08
N GLN A 296 7.51 -27.08 -15.91
CA GLN A 296 7.03 -27.71 -14.67
C GLN A 296 8.00 -28.86 -14.32
N ARG A 297 8.63 -28.77 -13.15
CA ARG A 297 9.50 -29.85 -12.69
C ARG A 297 8.60 -31.02 -12.32
N ALA A 298 8.94 -32.21 -12.79
CA ALA A 298 8.18 -33.39 -12.45
C ALA A 298 8.14 -33.60 -10.93
N CYS A 299 6.98 -34.03 -10.44
CA CYS A 299 6.83 -34.43 -9.06
C CYS A 299 7.68 -35.69 -8.85
N VAL A 300 8.65 -35.61 -7.93
CA VAL A 300 9.49 -36.75 -7.61
C VAL A 300 8.89 -37.45 -6.39
N PHE A 301 8.47 -38.70 -6.59
CA PHE A 301 7.98 -39.54 -5.51
C PHE A 301 9.15 -40.19 -4.79
N VAL A 302 9.16 -40.05 -3.46
CA VAL A 302 10.09 -40.75 -2.57
C VAL A 302 9.27 -41.79 -1.83
N ALA A 303 9.49 -43.06 -2.14
CA ALA A 303 8.84 -44.16 -1.42
C ALA A 303 9.24 -44.10 0.07
N GLY A 304 8.23 -44.20 0.94
CA GLY A 304 8.38 -43.99 2.38
C GLY A 304 9.28 -45.01 3.10
N LEU A 305 9.71 -44.62 4.30
CA LEU A 305 10.64 -45.24 5.28
C LEU A 305 10.49 -46.75 5.61
N SER A 306 9.56 -47.48 4.99
CA SER A 306 9.33 -48.91 5.23
C SER A 306 9.76 -49.82 4.07
N SER A 307 10.19 -49.27 2.93
CA SER A 307 10.85 -50.03 1.88
C SER A 307 12.38 -49.95 2.04
N TYR A 308 13.05 -51.11 1.99
CA TYR A 308 14.52 -51.19 1.97
C TYR A 308 15.09 -51.23 0.55
N ASP A 309 14.21 -51.23 -0.45
CA ASP A 309 14.57 -51.25 -1.86
C ASP A 309 14.70 -49.80 -2.36
N ASP A 310 15.85 -49.48 -2.95
CA ASP A 310 16.10 -48.18 -3.57
C ASP A 310 15.40 -48.14 -4.93
N HIS A 311 14.20 -47.57 -4.94
CA HIS A 311 13.43 -47.36 -6.17
C HIS A 311 13.87 -46.10 -6.95
N GLY A 312 14.90 -45.39 -6.48
CA GLY A 312 15.36 -44.15 -7.06
C GLY A 312 14.32 -43.02 -7.01
N LEU A 313 14.65 -41.91 -7.67
CA LEU A 313 13.73 -40.81 -7.88
C LEU A 313 12.88 -41.12 -9.11
N THR A 314 11.59 -41.33 -8.92
CA THR A 314 10.63 -41.65 -9.99
C THR A 314 9.55 -40.57 -10.09
N GLU A 315 9.08 -40.32 -11.31
CA GLU A 315 7.97 -39.40 -11.60
C GLU A 315 6.60 -40.08 -11.54
N ASP A 316 6.61 -41.41 -11.41
CA ASP A 316 5.42 -42.25 -11.27
C ASP A 316 5.42 -42.90 -9.88
N ASP A 317 4.23 -43.17 -9.32
CA ASP A 317 4.02 -43.89 -8.05
C ASP A 317 3.73 -45.38 -8.34
N PRO A 318 4.76 -46.22 -8.56
CA PRO A 318 4.57 -47.60 -9.00
C PRO A 318 3.83 -48.48 -8.00
N GLU A 319 3.91 -48.14 -6.71
CA GLU A 319 3.29 -48.89 -5.61
C GLU A 319 1.93 -48.32 -5.20
N GLY A 320 1.47 -47.24 -5.85
CA GLY A 320 0.20 -46.59 -5.54
C GLY A 320 0.12 -46.08 -4.10
N TYR A 321 1.26 -45.74 -3.50
CA TYR A 321 1.35 -45.30 -2.11
C TYR A 321 0.51 -44.04 -1.83
N PHE A 322 0.39 -43.17 -2.82
CA PHE A 322 -0.34 -41.89 -2.74
C PHE A 322 -1.74 -41.94 -3.36
N GLY A 323 -2.17 -43.10 -3.88
CA GLY A 323 -3.50 -43.30 -4.48
C GLY A 323 -3.64 -42.72 -5.90
N GLY A 324 -4.57 -43.29 -6.69
CA GLY A 324 -4.74 -42.96 -8.12
C GLY A 324 -5.41 -41.61 -8.44
N GLU A 325 -5.77 -40.80 -7.43
CA GLU A 325 -6.53 -39.55 -7.60
C GLU A 325 -5.67 -38.32 -7.97
N ILE A 326 -4.36 -38.48 -8.06
CA ILE A 326 -3.44 -37.38 -8.44
C ILE A 326 -3.50 -37.02 -9.94
N GLY A 327 -4.19 -37.82 -10.75
CA GLY A 327 -4.33 -37.60 -12.20
C GLY A 327 -5.41 -36.58 -12.62
N GLU A 328 -6.36 -36.23 -11.75
CA GLU A 328 -7.50 -35.36 -12.12
C GLU A 328 -7.31 -33.86 -11.80
N TRP A 329 -6.17 -33.47 -11.23
CA TRP A 329 -5.88 -32.05 -10.92
C TRP A 329 -5.20 -31.29 -12.08
N TYR A 330 -5.22 -31.85 -13.29
CA TYR A 330 -4.49 -31.38 -14.48
C TYR A 330 -5.38 -31.00 -15.67
N GLU A 331 -6.52 -30.33 -15.41
CA GLU A 331 -7.15 -29.42 -16.39
C GLU A 331 -7.38 -28.02 -15.79
#